data_AF-A0A7C6SMI5-F1
#
_entry.id   AF-A0A7C6SMI5-F1
#
_cell.length_a   1.000
_cell.length_b   1.000
_cell.length_c   1.000
_cell.angle_alpha   90.00
_cell.angle_beta   90.00
_cell.angle_gamma   90.00
#
_symmetry.space_group_name_H-M   'P 1'
#
loop_
_entity.id
_entity.type
_entity.pdbx_description
1 polymer ?
#
loop_
_entity_poly.entity_id
_entity_poly.type
_entity_poly.pdbx_seq_one_letter_code
_entity_poly.pdbx_strand_id
1 'polypeptide(L)'
;MNYLRIGLLIVAIPVLLVRYLMSGTEKKAIIKDGGIVLKMNKIYGVIGSIIILFSILIMTSSILGNERFSGETNTTIAFLIFLILGGILFLFSVNVGIFADEEKITYYNLLRRKKEIMWKDVKRVIFNQRSLELILDAREMQIKIHIHMVGFFSFVKLMKTKLDYDIYKDAVSIIDSYKRSNRK
;
A
#
# COMPACT_ATOMS: atom_id res chain seq x y z
N MET A 1 15.55 30.28 -13.64
CA MET A 1 15.08 30.19 -12.25
C MET A 1 13.86 29.28 -12.05
N ASN A 2 12.86 29.26 -12.95
CA ASN A 2 11.67 28.41 -12.78
C ASN A 2 11.97 26.90 -12.86
N TYR A 3 12.87 26.46 -13.74
CA TYR A 3 13.23 25.04 -13.86
C TYR A 3 13.91 24.45 -12.62
N LEU A 4 14.72 25.24 -11.90
CA LEU A 4 15.35 24.80 -10.65
C LEU A 4 14.30 24.61 -9.52
N ARG A 5 13.30 25.50 -9.46
CA ARG A 5 12.18 25.39 -8.52
C ARG A 5 11.27 24.19 -8.84
N ILE A 6 10.99 23.97 -10.13
CA ILE A 6 10.23 22.81 -10.60
C ILE A 6 10.99 21.51 -10.27
N GLY A 7 12.31 21.46 -10.53
CA GLY A 7 13.15 20.31 -10.18
C GLY A 7 13.17 20.00 -8.69
N LEU A 8 13.29 21.03 -7.84
CA LEU A 8 13.22 20.87 -6.38
C LEU A 8 11.86 20.35 -5.90
N LEU A 9 10.75 20.82 -6.48
CA LEU A 9 9.41 20.33 -6.15
C LEU A 9 9.22 18.86 -6.55
N ILE A 10 9.75 18.45 -7.71
CA ILE A 10 9.68 17.07 -8.20
C ILE A 10 10.37 16.10 -7.22
N VAL A 11 11.43 16.52 -6.53
CA VAL A 11 12.14 15.67 -5.54
C VAL A 11 11.54 15.80 -4.14
N ALA A 12 11.13 17.00 -3.73
CA ALA A 12 10.60 17.26 -2.39
C ALA A 12 9.25 16.57 -2.16
N ILE A 13 8.37 16.57 -3.17
CA ILE A 13 7.02 15.99 -3.04
C ILE A 13 7.08 14.48 -2.76
N PRO A 14 7.82 13.64 -3.51
CA PRO A 14 7.97 12.21 -3.18
C PRO A 14 8.55 11.97 -1.80
N VAL A 15 9.56 12.74 -1.38
CA VAL A 15 10.20 12.58 -0.06
C VAL A 15 9.20 12.86 1.07
N LEU A 16 8.44 13.95 0.97
CA LEU A 16 7.39 14.28 1.94
C LEU A 16 6.29 13.22 1.96
N LEU A 17 5.94 12.67 0.80
CA LEU A 17 4.90 11.66 0.67
C LEU A 17 5.33 10.32 1.29
N VAL A 18 6.59 9.91 1.08
CA VAL A 18 7.20 8.75 1.76
C VAL A 18 7.23 8.94 3.27
N ARG A 19 7.64 10.13 3.76
CA ARG A 19 7.63 10.44 5.19
C ARG A 19 6.23 10.35 5.80
N TYR A 20 5.22 10.87 5.10
CA TYR A 20 3.83 10.77 5.54
C TYR A 20 3.32 9.32 5.55
N LEU A 21 3.64 8.54 4.50
CA LEU A 21 3.30 7.11 4.43
C LEU A 21 3.85 6.36 5.63
N MET A 22 5.13 6.60 5.96
CA MET A 22 5.79 6.00 7.11
C MET A 22 5.19 6.41 8.45
N SER A 23 4.77 7.67 8.61
CA SER A 23 4.04 8.09 9.81
C SER A 23 2.73 7.33 9.99
N GLY A 24 2.03 7.01 8.90
CA GLY A 24 0.84 6.16 8.93
C GLY A 24 1.11 4.72 9.39
N THR A 25 2.25 4.15 9.01
CA THR A 25 2.68 2.81 9.44
C THR A 25 2.90 2.71 10.96
N GLU A 26 3.40 3.78 11.58
CA GLU A 26 3.63 3.84 13.03
C GLU A 26 2.34 3.99 13.84
N LYS A 27 1.20 4.31 13.21
CA LYS A 27 -0.09 4.34 13.88
C LYS A 27 -0.47 2.92 14.34
N LYS A 28 -0.97 2.83 15.57
CA LYS A 28 -1.43 1.56 16.16
C LYS A 28 -2.49 0.93 15.27
N ALA A 29 -2.44 -0.40 15.13
CA ALA A 29 -3.48 -1.13 14.44
C ALA A 29 -4.84 -0.86 15.09
N ILE A 30 -5.90 -0.90 14.29
CA ILE A 30 -7.27 -0.81 14.83
C ILE A 30 -7.56 -2.18 15.47
N ILE A 31 -7.87 -2.18 16.76
CA ILE A 31 -8.31 -3.40 17.45
C ILE A 31 -9.79 -3.60 17.13
N LYS A 32 -10.15 -4.76 16.62
CA LYS A 32 -11.54 -5.13 16.33
C LYS A 32 -11.75 -6.60 16.69
N ASP A 33 -12.81 -6.92 17.41
CA ASP A 33 -13.22 -8.29 17.74
C ASP A 33 -12.08 -9.15 18.31
N GLY A 34 -11.23 -8.57 19.18
CA GLY A 34 -10.08 -9.26 19.78
C GLY A 34 -8.85 -9.44 18.88
N GLY A 35 -8.95 -9.07 17.60
CA GLY A 35 -7.84 -9.10 16.64
C GLY A 35 -7.33 -7.71 16.25
N ILE A 36 -6.27 -7.70 15.44
CA ILE A 36 -5.72 -6.49 14.83
C ILE A 36 -6.16 -6.38 13.37
N VAL A 37 -6.53 -5.17 12.97
CA VAL A 37 -6.86 -4.83 11.58
C VAL A 37 -5.76 -3.94 11.02
N LEU A 38 -5.16 -4.40 9.92
CA LEU A 38 -4.26 -3.62 9.10
C LEU A 38 -5.03 -3.13 7.88
N LYS A 39 -4.88 -1.84 7.59
CA LYS A 39 -5.45 -1.22 6.40
C LYS A 39 -4.39 -0.49 5.63
N MET A 40 -4.59 -0.38 4.32
CA MET A 40 -3.72 0.46 3.53
C MET A 40 -3.87 1.93 3.93
N ASN A 41 -2.80 2.71 3.83
CA ASN A 41 -2.82 4.11 4.22
C ASN A 41 -3.84 4.89 3.35
N LYS A 42 -4.67 5.73 3.98
CA LYS A 42 -5.71 6.51 3.28
C LYS A 42 -5.14 7.44 2.20
N ILE A 43 -3.85 7.78 2.25
CA ILE A 43 -3.22 8.62 1.22
C ILE A 43 -3.24 7.98 -0.17
N TYR A 44 -3.19 6.64 -0.27
CA TYR A 44 -3.39 5.96 -1.56
C TYR A 44 -4.76 6.27 -2.15
N GLY A 45 -5.78 6.35 -1.29
CA GLY A 45 -7.13 6.76 -1.66
C GLY A 45 -7.19 8.22 -2.11
N VAL A 46 -6.56 9.13 -1.34
CA VAL A 46 -6.49 10.55 -1.69
C VAL A 46 -5.78 10.78 -3.02
N ILE A 47 -4.62 10.15 -3.24
CA ILE A 47 -3.89 10.23 -4.51
C ILE A 47 -4.75 9.66 -5.64
N GLY A 48 -5.37 8.50 -5.43
CA GLY A 48 -6.27 7.89 -6.41
C GLY A 48 -7.40 8.83 -6.81
N SER A 49 -8.07 9.46 -5.84
CA SER A 49 -9.14 10.44 -6.08
C SER A 49 -8.65 11.68 -6.82
N ILE A 50 -7.46 12.20 -6.50
CA ILE A 50 -6.85 13.34 -7.21
C ILE A 50 -6.59 12.98 -8.67
N ILE A 51 -6.04 11.78 -8.94
CA ILE A 51 -5.77 11.32 -10.31
C ILE A 51 -7.07 11.18 -11.10
N ILE A 52 -8.13 10.63 -10.50
CA ILE A 52 -9.46 10.54 -11.14
C ILE A 52 -10.01 11.93 -11.45
N LEU A 53 -9.87 12.88 -10.52
CA LEU A 53 -10.32 14.26 -10.75
C LEU A 53 -9.56 14.89 -11.92
N PHE A 54 -8.23 14.72 -11.97
CA PHE A 54 -7.41 15.18 -13.09
C PHE A 54 -7.81 14.55 -14.42
N SER A 55 -8.12 13.25 -14.45
CA SER A 55 -8.58 12.61 -15.69
C SER A 55 -9.89 13.22 -16.20
N ILE A 56 -10.84 13.49 -15.30
CA ILE A 56 -12.11 14.15 -15.65
C ILE A 56 -11.86 15.58 -16.17
N LEU A 57 -10.94 16.33 -15.55
CA LEU A 57 -10.58 17.67 -16.00
C LEU A 57 -9.96 17.67 -17.40
N ILE A 58 -9.08 16.72 -17.72
CA ILE A 58 -8.51 16.56 -19.07
C ILE A 58 -9.62 16.31 -20.09
N MET A 59 -10.53 15.39 -19.79
CA MET A 59 -11.63 15.03 -20.70
C MET A 59 -12.59 16.20 -20.92
N THR A 60 -13.00 16.89 -19.85
CA THR A 60 -13.91 18.05 -19.94
C THR A 60 -13.27 19.23 -20.65
N SER A 61 -11.99 19.52 -20.39
CA SER A 61 -11.25 20.57 -21.10
C SER A 61 -11.14 20.28 -22.59
N SER A 62 -10.98 19.01 -22.96
CA SER A 62 -10.95 18.58 -24.37
C SER A 62 -12.29 18.71 -25.07
N ILE A 63 -13.41 18.52 -24.36
CA ILE A 63 -14.75 18.66 -24.94
C ILE A 63 -15.14 20.13 -25.11
N LEU A 64 -14.75 20.99 -24.15
CA LEU A 64 -15.10 22.42 -24.14
C LEU A 64 -14.15 23.27 -24.98
N GLY A 65 -12.88 22.89 -25.08
CA GLY A 65 -11.88 23.53 -25.92
C GLY A 65 -12.10 23.15 -27.39
N ASN A 66 -12.95 23.90 -28.08
CA ASN A 66 -13.45 23.68 -29.44
C ASN A 66 -12.37 23.80 -30.56
N GLU A 67 -11.11 23.48 -30.27
CA GLU A 67 -10.05 23.41 -31.26
C GLU A 67 -9.90 21.96 -31.70
N ARG A 68 -9.82 21.76 -33.02
CA ARG A 68 -9.60 20.47 -33.69
C ARG A 68 -8.32 19.81 -33.16
N PHE A 69 -8.43 19.17 -32.00
CA PHE A 69 -7.38 18.36 -31.42
C PHE A 69 -7.26 17.13 -32.32
N SER A 70 -6.25 17.13 -33.19
CA SER A 70 -5.85 16.01 -34.04
C SER A 70 -5.38 14.77 -33.26
N GLY A 71 -5.82 14.62 -32.02
CA GLY A 71 -5.44 13.59 -31.05
C GLY A 71 -6.57 13.15 -30.13
N GLU A 72 -7.83 13.18 -30.58
CA GLU A 72 -9.00 12.67 -29.82
C GLU A 72 -8.74 11.26 -29.23
N THR A 73 -8.08 10.40 -30.00
CA THR A 73 -7.67 9.06 -29.57
C THR A 73 -6.64 9.11 -28.42
N ASN A 74 -5.66 10.01 -28.49
CA ASN A 74 -4.62 10.14 -27.46
C ASN A 74 -5.17 10.70 -26.16
N THR A 75 -6.07 11.69 -26.23
CA THR A 75 -6.72 12.26 -25.04
C THR A 75 -7.63 11.22 -24.38
N THR A 76 -8.39 10.45 -25.17
CA THR A 76 -9.25 9.38 -24.66
C THR A 76 -8.41 8.27 -24.01
N ILE A 77 -7.30 7.86 -24.62
CA ILE A 77 -6.38 6.87 -24.03
C ILE A 77 -5.79 7.39 -22.73
N ALA A 78 -5.31 8.64 -22.70
CA ALA A 78 -4.76 9.24 -21.49
C ALA A 78 -5.80 9.30 -20.37
N PHE A 79 -7.02 9.74 -20.68
CA PHE A 79 -8.16 9.72 -19.76
C PHE A 79 -8.37 8.33 -19.16
N LEU A 80 -8.46 7.29 -19.99
CA LEU A 80 -8.68 5.92 -19.53
C LEU A 80 -7.53 5.42 -18.64
N ILE A 81 -6.28 5.68 -19.02
CA ILE A 81 -5.11 5.27 -18.23
C ILE A 81 -5.14 5.92 -16.85
N PHE A 82 -5.33 7.24 -16.77
CA PHE A 82 -5.38 7.93 -15.48
C PHE A 82 -6.60 7.51 -14.66
N LEU A 83 -7.76 7.33 -15.28
CA LEU A 83 -8.96 6.86 -14.61
C LEU A 83 -8.75 5.46 -14.00
N ILE A 84 -8.16 4.53 -14.77
CA ILE A 84 -7.86 3.17 -14.30
C ILE A 84 -6.83 3.20 -13.18
N LEU A 85 -5.72 3.94 -13.35
CA LEU A 85 -4.67 4.03 -12.32
C LEU A 85 -5.19 4.64 -11.02
N GLY A 86 -5.91 5.76 -11.12
CA GLY A 86 -6.53 6.41 -9.97
C GLY A 86 -7.57 5.52 -9.29
N GLY A 87 -8.39 4.81 -10.09
CA GLY A 87 -9.35 3.83 -9.62
C GLY A 87 -8.71 2.66 -8.87
N ILE A 88 -7.63 2.08 -9.42
CA ILE A 88 -6.87 1.01 -8.75
C ILE A 88 -6.34 1.48 -7.41
N LEU A 89 -5.69 2.65 -7.35
CA LEU A 89 -5.15 3.20 -6.11
C LEU A 89 -6.24 3.47 -5.06
N PHE A 90 -7.37 4.02 -5.52
CA PHE A 90 -8.53 4.24 -4.67
C PHE A 90 -9.06 2.94 -4.08
N LEU A 91 -9.36 1.94 -4.94
CA LEU A 91 -9.82 0.62 -4.51
C LEU A 91 -8.83 -0.07 -3.59
N PHE A 92 -7.52 0.07 -3.84
CA PHE A 92 -6.47 -0.51 -3.01
C PHE A 92 -6.52 0.07 -1.58
N SER A 93 -6.88 1.34 -1.43
CA SER A 93 -7.02 1.99 -0.13
C SER A 93 -8.24 1.53 0.68
N VAL A 94 -9.34 1.17 0.02
CA VAL A 94 -10.63 0.84 0.68
C VAL A 94 -10.90 -0.65 0.83
N ASN A 95 -10.33 -1.48 -0.06
CA ASN A 95 -10.66 -2.91 -0.13
C ASN A 95 -9.54 -3.81 0.39
N VAL A 96 -8.28 -3.41 0.22
CA VAL A 96 -7.16 -4.23 0.69
C VAL A 96 -6.97 -4.04 2.19
N GLY A 97 -7.01 -5.14 2.91
CA GLY A 97 -6.87 -5.15 4.35
C GLY A 97 -6.48 -6.52 4.87
N ILE A 98 -5.95 -6.55 6.08
CA ILE A 98 -5.64 -7.80 6.78
C ILE A 98 -6.32 -7.72 8.15
N PHE A 99 -6.92 -8.83 8.54
CA PHE A 99 -7.37 -9.06 9.90
C PHE A 99 -6.58 -10.23 10.46
N ALA A 100 -5.99 -10.07 11.63
CA ALA A 100 -5.27 -11.15 12.29
C ALA A 100 -5.77 -11.27 13.73
N ASP A 101 -6.21 -12.47 14.08
CA ASP A 101 -6.70 -12.80 15.41
C ASP A 101 -5.78 -13.84 16.06
N GLU A 102 -6.26 -14.49 17.12
CA GLU A 102 -5.49 -15.47 17.88
C GLU A 102 -5.21 -16.76 17.08
N GLU A 103 -6.02 -17.11 16.09
CA GLU A 103 -5.98 -18.38 15.38
C GLU A 103 -5.46 -18.24 13.94
N LYS A 104 -5.85 -17.17 13.25
CA LYS A 104 -5.67 -17.02 11.81
C LYS A 104 -5.37 -15.61 11.36
N ILE A 105 -4.94 -15.55 10.11
CA ILE A 105 -4.70 -14.33 9.35
C ILE A 105 -5.63 -14.35 8.14
N THR A 106 -6.49 -13.36 8.04
CA THR A 106 -7.40 -13.13 6.93
C THR A 106 -6.92 -11.96 6.09
N TYR A 107 -6.63 -12.20 4.81
CA TYR A 107 -6.31 -11.19 3.82
C TYR A 107 -7.51 -10.92 2.92
N TYR A 108 -7.80 -9.64 2.70
CA TYR A 108 -8.77 -9.16 1.72
C TYR A 108 -8.03 -8.52 0.55
N ASN A 109 -8.30 -9.02 -0.65
CA ASN A 109 -7.70 -8.47 -1.87
C ASN A 109 -8.45 -7.23 -2.39
N LEU A 110 -8.01 -6.70 -3.54
CA LEU A 110 -8.61 -5.52 -4.17
C LEU A 110 -10.12 -5.68 -4.46
N LEU A 111 -10.57 -6.90 -4.73
CA LEU A 111 -11.97 -7.26 -4.98
C LEU A 111 -12.71 -7.68 -3.70
N ARG A 112 -12.13 -7.43 -2.51
CA ARG A 112 -12.60 -7.91 -1.20
C ARG A 112 -12.76 -9.43 -1.08
N ARG A 113 -12.17 -10.20 -1.99
CA ARG A 113 -12.13 -11.66 -1.85
C ARG A 113 -11.21 -12.01 -0.69
N LYS A 114 -11.68 -12.95 0.12
CA LYS A 114 -11.04 -13.41 1.35
C LYS A 114 -10.03 -14.52 1.04
N LYS A 115 -8.89 -14.47 1.71
CA LYS A 115 -7.88 -15.54 1.80
C LYS A 115 -7.52 -15.72 3.27
N GLU A 116 -7.47 -16.95 3.75
CA GLU A 116 -7.19 -17.24 5.16
C GLU A 116 -6.03 -18.23 5.29
N ILE A 117 -5.14 -17.98 6.25
CA ILE A 117 -4.15 -18.95 6.71
C ILE A 117 -4.20 -19.04 8.22
N MET A 118 -3.97 -20.22 8.79
CA MET A 118 -3.82 -20.36 10.24
C MET A 118 -2.38 -20.06 10.64
N TRP A 119 -2.17 -19.51 11.85
CA TRP A 119 -0.81 -19.24 12.36
C TRP A 119 0.06 -20.50 12.35
N LYS A 120 -0.52 -21.65 12.75
CA LYS A 120 0.16 -22.96 12.78
C LYS A 120 0.63 -23.46 11.40
N ASP A 121 0.07 -22.94 10.31
CA ASP A 121 0.38 -23.39 8.95
C ASP A 121 1.49 -22.55 8.31
N VAL A 122 1.92 -21.46 8.95
CA VAL A 122 3.01 -20.62 8.49
C VAL A 122 4.33 -21.35 8.66
N LYS A 123 4.98 -21.68 7.55
CA LYS A 123 6.26 -22.41 7.53
C LYS A 123 7.47 -21.48 7.53
N ARG A 124 7.31 -20.30 6.93
CA ARG A 124 8.41 -19.37 6.70
C ARG A 124 7.89 -17.95 6.59
N VAL A 125 8.67 -17.00 7.10
CA VAL A 125 8.43 -15.57 6.94
C VAL A 125 9.60 -14.93 6.21
N ILE A 126 9.32 -14.22 5.13
CA ILE A 126 10.35 -13.54 4.31
C ILE A 126 10.03 -12.06 4.25
N PHE A 127 11.02 -11.20 4.42
CA PHE A 127 10.86 -9.78 4.09
C PHE A 127 11.63 -9.45 2.80
N ASN A 128 10.90 -9.08 1.76
CA ASN A 128 11.49 -8.63 0.51
C ASN A 128 11.72 -7.11 0.57
N GLN A 129 12.98 -6.69 0.73
CA GLN A 129 13.35 -5.27 0.80
C GLN A 129 13.03 -4.49 -0.49
N ARG A 130 13.06 -5.16 -1.65
CA ARG A 130 12.82 -4.50 -2.93
C ARG A 130 11.35 -4.15 -3.13
N SER A 131 10.45 -5.08 -2.78
CA SER A 131 9.00 -4.82 -2.83
C SER A 131 8.42 -4.23 -1.55
N LEU A 132 9.22 -4.16 -0.47
CA LEU A 132 8.79 -3.72 0.86
C LEU A 132 7.61 -4.55 1.42
N GLU A 133 7.65 -5.85 1.15
CA GLU A 133 6.60 -6.80 1.53
C GLU A 133 7.13 -7.83 2.53
N LEU A 134 6.36 -8.06 3.59
CA LEU A 134 6.45 -9.24 4.44
C LEU A 134 5.58 -10.35 3.84
N ILE A 135 6.19 -11.48 3.54
CA ILE A 135 5.57 -12.65 2.91
C ILE A 135 5.47 -13.74 3.97
N LEU A 136 4.25 -14.17 4.25
CA LEU A 136 3.93 -15.31 5.09
C LEU A 136 3.66 -16.50 4.18
N ASP A 137 4.54 -17.48 4.23
CA ASP A 137 4.51 -18.66 3.36
C ASP A 137 3.89 -19.84 4.12
N ALA A 138 2.68 -20.21 3.73
CA ALA A 138 1.95 -21.36 4.26
C ALA A 138 1.87 -22.47 3.20
N ARG A 139 1.46 -23.68 3.60
CA ARG A 139 1.48 -24.90 2.75
C ARG A 139 0.91 -24.68 1.34
N GLU A 140 -0.24 -24.02 1.24
CA GLU A 140 -1.00 -23.92 -0.02
C GLU A 140 -1.08 -22.50 -0.55
N MET A 141 -0.62 -21.51 0.21
CA MET A 141 -0.77 -20.11 -0.17
C MET A 141 0.17 -19.17 0.56
N GLN A 142 0.33 -17.99 -0.03
CA GLN A 142 1.12 -16.91 0.53
C GLN A 142 0.24 -15.69 0.80
N ILE A 143 0.47 -15.05 1.95
CA ILE A 143 -0.06 -13.73 2.26
C ILE A 143 1.09 -12.73 2.18
N LYS A 144 0.91 -11.67 1.40
CA LYS A 144 1.85 -10.56 1.27
C LYS A 144 1.32 -9.33 2.00
N ILE A 145 2.16 -8.74 2.84
CA ILE A 145 1.82 -7.61 3.72
C ILE A 145 2.81 -6.49 3.44
N HIS A 146 2.34 -5.39 2.87
CA HIS A 146 3.20 -4.25 2.57
C HIS A 146 3.51 -3.46 3.84
N ILE A 147 4.76 -2.99 3.98
CA ILE A 147 5.20 -2.19 5.14
C ILE A 147 4.43 -0.88 5.33
N HIS A 148 3.79 -0.33 4.28
CA HIS A 148 3.01 0.92 4.36
C HIS A 148 1.58 0.71 4.89
N MET A 149 1.21 -0.52 5.25
CA MET A 149 -0.05 -0.77 5.94
C MET A 149 -0.02 -0.16 7.34
N VAL A 150 -1.08 0.56 7.68
CA VAL A 150 -1.33 1.05 9.03
C VAL A 150 -1.46 -0.16 9.95
N GLY A 151 -0.68 -0.18 11.03
CA GLY A 151 -0.63 -1.31 11.95
C GLY A 151 0.38 -2.41 11.61
N PHE A 152 1.20 -2.25 10.56
CA PHE A 152 2.22 -3.25 10.18
C PHE A 152 3.14 -3.66 11.35
N PHE A 153 3.67 -2.70 12.12
CA PHE A 153 4.53 -3.05 13.26
C PHE A 153 3.77 -3.73 14.40
N SER A 154 2.47 -3.44 14.55
CA SER A 154 1.61 -4.15 15.51
C SER A 154 1.42 -5.61 15.07
N PHE A 155 1.28 -5.84 13.77
CA PHE A 155 1.25 -7.18 13.20
C PHE A 155 2.54 -7.94 13.39
N VAL A 156 3.70 -7.32 13.13
CA VAL A 156 4.99 -7.95 13.39
C VAL A 156 5.12 -8.34 14.87
N LYS A 157 4.61 -7.51 15.80
CA LYS A 157 4.60 -7.85 17.23
C LYS A 157 3.72 -9.06 17.53
N LEU A 158 2.49 -9.12 16.99
CA LEU A 158 1.60 -10.27 17.14
C LEU A 158 2.20 -11.54 16.52
N MET A 159 2.78 -11.44 15.33
CA MET A 159 3.44 -12.55 14.65
C MET A 159 4.55 -13.16 15.52
N LYS A 160 5.36 -12.33 16.19
CA LYS A 160 6.41 -12.79 17.11
C LYS A 160 5.88 -13.58 18.31
N THR A 161 4.63 -13.37 18.72
CA THR A 161 4.00 -14.14 19.81
C THR A 161 3.30 -15.40 19.32
N LYS A 162 3.19 -15.59 18.00
CA LYS A 162 2.43 -16.67 17.37
C LYS A 162 3.30 -17.70 16.64
N LEU A 163 4.52 -17.33 16.29
CA LEU A 163 5.44 -18.16 15.52
C LEU A 163 6.73 -18.40 16.30
N ASP A 164 7.37 -19.54 16.06
CA ASP A 164 8.70 -19.83 16.60
C ASP A 164 9.74 -18.87 16.03
N TYR A 165 10.75 -18.54 16.85
CA TYR A 165 11.79 -17.57 16.52
C TYR A 165 12.49 -17.88 15.18
N ASP A 166 12.78 -19.15 14.91
CA ASP A 166 13.47 -19.60 13.71
C ASP A 166 12.67 -19.34 12.42
N ILE A 167 11.35 -19.24 12.50
CA ILE A 167 10.48 -19.00 11.35
C ILE A 167 10.59 -17.54 10.86
N TYR A 168 10.83 -16.59 11.76
CA TYR A 168 10.74 -15.15 11.44
C TYR A 168 12.03 -14.35 11.63
N LYS A 169 13.06 -14.89 12.30
CA LYS A 169 14.25 -14.14 12.73
C LYS A 169 14.90 -13.30 11.63
N ASP A 170 15.06 -13.87 10.44
CA ASP A 170 15.73 -13.20 9.32
C ASP A 170 14.90 -12.03 8.79
N ALA A 171 13.60 -12.25 8.58
CA ALA A 171 12.67 -11.21 8.13
C ALA A 171 12.61 -10.04 9.12
N VAL A 172 12.55 -10.33 10.43
CA VAL A 172 12.51 -9.29 11.47
C VAL A 172 13.81 -8.49 11.53
N SER A 173 14.97 -9.15 11.46
CA SER A 173 16.27 -8.48 11.43
C SER A 173 16.37 -7.46 10.29
N ILE A 174 15.85 -7.84 9.12
CA ILE A 174 15.79 -6.98 7.95
C ILE A 174 14.84 -5.78 8.17
N ILE A 175 13.65 -6.03 8.71
CA ILE A 175 12.66 -4.98 9.04
C ILE A 175 13.24 -3.97 10.04
N ASP A 176 13.91 -4.45 11.09
CA ASP A 176 14.50 -3.59 12.13
C ASP A 176 15.66 -2.75 11.56
N SER A 177 16.42 -3.30 10.62
CA SER A 177 17.47 -2.55 9.90
C SER A 177 16.87 -1.47 9.00
N TYR A 178 15.79 -1.77 8.25
CA TYR A 178 15.06 -0.80 7.44
C TYR A 178 14.42 0.32 8.28
N LYS A 179 13.88 -0.01 9.46
CA LYS A 179 13.31 0.98 10.38
C LYS A 179 14.38 1.95 10.90
N ARG A 180 15.59 1.46 11.17
CA ARG A 180 16.71 2.29 11.65
C ARG A 180 17.23 3.24 10.57
N SER A 181 17.32 2.80 9.32
CA SER A 181 17.81 3.66 8.22
C SER A 181 16.87 4.83 7.92
N ASN A 182 15.56 4.63 8.04
CA ASN A 182 14.55 5.63 7.70
C ASN A 182 14.13 6.56 8.86
N ARG A 183 14.74 6.41 10.04
CA ARG A 183 14.56 7.31 11.19
C ARG A 183 15.54 8.48 11.23
N LYS A 184 16.57 8.48 10.39
CA LYS A 184 17.51 9.59 10.21
C LYS A 184 17.01 10.52 9.11
#